data_AF-F2JJZ1-F1
#
_entry.id   AF-F2JJZ1-F1
#
_cell.length_a   1.000
_cell.length_b   1.000
_cell.length_c   1.000
_cell.angle_alpha   90.00
_cell.angle_beta   90.00
_cell.angle_gamma   90.00
#
_symmetry.space_group_name_H-M   'P 1'
#
loop_
_entity.id
_entity.type
_entity.pdbx_description
1 polymer ?
#
loop_
_entity_poly.entity_id
_entity_poly.type
_entity_poly.pdbx_seq_one_letter_code
_entity_poly.pdbx_strand_id
1 'polypeptide(L)' 'MNPQGTKQLETQHLYLRKFVEDDSEQLYFNVMSDRNVFKYFTFSIHKSISETRQYIKN' A
#
# COMPACT_ATOMS: atom_id res chain seq x y z
N MET A 1 -2.98 12.97 -21.60
CA MET A 1 -2.33 11.82 -20.93
C MET A 1 -3.37 10.71 -20.85
N ASN A 2 -3.17 9.54 -21.48
CA ASN A 2 -4.13 8.44 -21.41
C ASN A 2 -3.86 7.62 -20.13
N PRO A 3 -4.71 7.68 -19.09
CA PRO A 3 -4.50 6.90 -17.88
C PRO A 3 -4.66 5.42 -18.23
N GLN A 4 -3.58 4.66 -18.10
CA GLN A 4 -3.56 3.23 -18.47
C GLN A 4 -4.05 2.31 -17.35
N GLY A 5 -4.64 2.85 -16.28
CA GLY A 5 -5.11 2.10 -15.12
C GLY A 5 -3.97 1.42 -14.35
N THR A 6 -4.32 0.41 -13.55
CA THR A 6 -3.38 -0.42 -12.78
C THR A 6 -2.81 -1.53 -13.68
N LYS A 7 -1.81 -1.21 -14.49
CA LYS A 7 -1.06 -2.23 -15.23
C LYS A 7 -0.05 -2.91 -14.31
N GLN A 8 0.12 -4.21 -14.50
CA GLN A 8 1.24 -4.94 -13.92
C GLN A 8 2.52 -4.49 -14.62
N LEU A 9 3.55 -4.18 -13.84
CA LEU A 9 4.87 -3.79 -14.33
C LEU A 9 5.91 -4.70 -13.70
N GLU A 10 6.88 -5.13 -14.50
CA GLU A 10 7.94 -6.02 -14.06
C GLU A 10 9.28 -5.50 -14.54
N THR A 11 10.26 -5.58 -13.65
CA THR A 11 11.68 -5.37 -13.94
C THR A 11 12.44 -6.60 -13.44
N GLN A 12 13.76 -6.66 -13.66
CA GLN A 12 14.59 -7.77 -13.21
C GLN A 12 14.42 -8.11 -11.71
N HIS A 13 14.09 -7.13 -10.86
CA HIS A 13 14.05 -7.33 -9.40
C HIS A 13 12.72 -6.95 -8.75
N LEU A 14 11.79 -6.34 -9.49
CA LEU A 14 10.58 -5.76 -8.94
C LEU A 14 9.36 -6.16 -9.77
N TYR A 15 8.32 -6.57 -9.06
CA TYR A 15 7.01 -6.86 -9.62
C TYR A 15 5.98 -5.94 -8.96
N LEU A 16 5.47 -4.98 -9.73
CA LEU A 16 4.44 -4.05 -9.30
C LEU A 16 3.09 -4.54 -9.82
N ARG A 17 2.18 -4.83 -8.89
CA ARG A 17 0.80 -5.26 -9.16
C ARG A 17 -0.18 -4.50 -8.29
N LYS A 18 -1.47 -4.63 -8.60
CA LYS A 18 -2.54 -4.20 -7.70
C LYS A 18 -2.42 -4.93 -6.35
N PHE A 19 -2.63 -4.21 -5.26
CA PHE A 19 -2.73 -4.80 -3.93
C PHE A 19 -3.96 -5.71 -3.82
N VAL A 20 -3.81 -6.80 -3.08
CA VAL A 20 -4.87 -7.72 -2.69
C VAL A 20 -4.98 -7.77 -1.17
N GLU A 21 -6.09 -8.28 -0.65
CA GLU A 21 -6.36 -8.30 0.80
C GLU A 21 -5.23 -8.95 1.61
N ASP A 22 -4.62 -10.01 1.07
CA ASP A 22 -3.52 -10.75 1.71
C ASP A 22 -2.25 -9.90 1.91
N ASP A 23 -2.10 -8.80 1.16
CA ASP A 23 -0.97 -7.88 1.34
C ASP A 23 -1.13 -7.01 2.60
N SER A 24 -2.33 -6.96 3.20
CA SER A 24 -2.67 -6.02 4.28
C SER A 24 -1.76 -6.12 5.50
N GLU A 25 -1.34 -7.34 5.86
CA GLU A 25 -0.46 -7.57 7.00
C GLU A 25 0.94 -7.01 6.76
N GLN A 26 1.58 -7.41 5.65
CA GLN A 26 2.91 -6.92 5.29
C GLN A 26 2.91 -5.41 5.05
N LEU A 27 1.88 -4.89 4.39
CA LEU A 27 1.75 -3.45 4.15
C LEU A 27 1.58 -2.68 5.46
N TYR A 28 0.82 -3.20 6.42
CA TYR A 28 0.67 -2.57 7.73
C TYR A 28 2.00 -2.50 8.48
N PHE A 29 2.64 -3.65 8.72
CA PHE A 29 3.84 -3.73 9.57
C PHE A 29 5.07 -3.06 8.96
N ASN A 30 5.19 -3.02 7.63
CA ASN A 30 6.35 -2.44 6.96
C ASN A 30 6.17 -0.96 6.59
N VAL A 31 4.93 -0.46 6.51
CA VAL A 31 4.66 0.88 5.95
C VAL A 31 3.59 1.60 6.76
N MET A 32 2.34 1.11 6.78
CA MET A 32 1.19 1.93 7.18
C MET A 32 1.15 2.23 8.69
N SER A 33 1.85 1.46 9.52
CA SER A 33 1.98 1.75 10.97
C SER A 33 3.21 2.59 11.32
N ASP A 34 4.12 2.86 10.38
CA ASP A 34 5.39 3.51 10.67
C ASP A 34 5.29 5.04 10.63
N ARG A 35 5.49 5.67 11.80
CA ARG A 35 5.48 7.12 11.97
C ARG A 35 6.60 7.82 11.20
N ASN A 36 7.74 7.17 11.00
CA ASN A 36 8.86 7.74 10.26
C ASN A 36 8.54 7.83 8.77
N VAL A 37 7.93 6.77 8.21
CA VAL A 37 7.44 6.77 6.83
C VAL A 37 6.41 7.88 6.62
N PHE A 38 5.49 8.04 7.58
CA PHE A 38 4.37 8.97 7.48
C PHE A 38 4.69 10.41 7.90
N LYS A 39 5.93 10.72 8.28
CA LYS A 39 6.35 12.05 8.76
C LYS A 39 5.98 13.19 7.78
N TYR A 40 5.95 12.89 6.48
CA TYR A 40 5.68 13.86 5.42
C TYR A 40 4.36 13.61 4.69
N PHE A 41 3.54 12.69 5.19
CA PHE A 41 2.24 12.37 4.60
C PHE A 41 1.15 13.29 5.18
N THR A 42 0.14 13.60 4.37
CA THR A 42 -1.00 14.43 4.79
C THR A 42 -2.04 13.67 5.61
N PHE A 43 -1.99 12.33 5.60
CA PHE A 43 -2.86 11.46 6.37
C PHE A 43 -2.09 10.74 7.47
N SER A 44 -2.81 10.31 8.51
CA SER A 44 -2.23 9.63 9.67
C SER A 44 -1.88 8.17 9.35
N ILE A 45 -0.95 7.62 10.14
CA ILE A 45 -0.69 6.18 10.16
C ILE A 45 -1.97 5.40 10.45
N HIS A 46 -2.01 4.16 9.98
CA HIS A 46 -3.07 3.23 10.34
C HIS A 46 -2.84 2.72 11.77
N LYS A 47 -3.92 2.59 12.53
CA LYS A 47 -3.90 2.14 13.94
C LYS A 47 -4.07 0.63 14.08
N SER A 48 -4.49 -0.06 13.03
CA SER A 48 -4.66 -1.52 13.03
C SER A 48 -4.53 -2.11 11.63
N ILE A 49 -4.27 -3.41 11.55
CA ILE A 49 -4.28 -4.17 10.28
C ILE A 49 -5.65 -4.04 9.59
N SER A 50 -6.75 -3.97 10.35
CA SER A 50 -8.11 -3.80 9.82
C SER A 50 -8.28 -2.52 9.01
N GLU A 51 -7.65 -1.41 9.42
CA GLU A 51 -7.68 -0.15 8.66
C GLU A 51 -6.92 -0.30 7.32
N THR A 52 -5.76 -0.97 7.31
CA THR A 52 -5.03 -1.28 6.07
C THR A 52 -5.83 -2.19 5.15
N ARG A 53 -6.48 -3.20 5.70
CA ARG A 53 -7.35 -4.11 4.96
C ARG A 53 -8.51 -3.36 4.31
N GLN A 54 -9.15 -2.44 5.04
CA GLN A 54 -10.21 -1.60 4.49
C GLN A 54 -9.69 -0.67 3.39
N TYR A 55 -8.50 -0.10 3.56
CA TYR A 55 -7.86 0.74 2.56
C TYR A 55 -7.61 0.02 1.23
N ILE A 56 -7.18 -1.25 1.27
CA ILE A 56 -6.94 -2.06 0.05
C ILE A 56 -8.25 -2.44 -0.67
N LYS A 57 -9.35 -2.58 0.06
CA LYS A 57 -10.65 -2.98 -0.50
C LYS A 57 -11.38 -1.87 -1.25
N ASN A 58 -11.05 -0.60 -0.96
CA ASN A 58 -11.62 0.58 -1.61
C ASN A 58 -10.98 0.84 -2.98
#